data_AF-A0A5P6AAC9-F1
#
_entry.id   AF-A0A5P6AAC9-F1
#
_cell.length_a   1.000
_cell.length_b   1.000
_cell.length_c   1.000
_cell.angle_alpha   90.00
_cell.angle_beta   90.00
_cell.angle_gamma   90.00
#
_symmetry.space_group_name_H-M   'P 1'
#
loop_
_entity.id
_entity.type
_entity.pdbx_description
1 polymer ?
#
loop_
_entity_poly.entity_id
_entity_poly.type
_entity_poly.pdbx_seq_one_letter_code
_entity_poly.pdbx_strand_id
1 'polypeptide(L)'
;MQLIALGGAIGTGLFLGSASVIQSAGPGIILGYAIAGFIAFLIMRQLGEMVVEEPVAGSFSHFAYKYWGGFAGFASGWNYWVLYVLVAMAELTAVGKYIQFWWPEIPTWVSAAVFFIAINAINLTNVKVFGEMEFWFAIIKVVAVVAMILFGGWLLFSGNGGPQATVRNLWDQGGFLPHGFTGLVMMMAIIMFSFGGLELVGITALKRIIRNRASQSHQPVIYRILIFYVGSLAVLLSLLPWTRVTADTSPFVLIFHELGDTFVANALNVVVLTAALSVYNSCVYCNSRMLFGLAQQGNAPKALMSVDKRGVPVNTILVSAVVTALCVLINYFAPESAFGLLMALVVSALVINWAMISPAHMKFRRAKQQQGVVSRFPALFYPVGNWVCLLFMVAVLVIMLMTPGMAISVYLIPVWIAILGIGYLFKQKSASALKAQ
;
A
#
# COMPACT_ATOMS: atom_id res chain seq x y z
N MET A 1 4.00 -19.03 -1.98
CA MET A 1 2.75 -18.31 -1.63
C MET A 1 2.85 -17.41 -0.39
N GLN A 2 3.48 -17.80 0.74
CA GLN A 2 3.82 -16.80 1.79
C GLN A 2 4.72 -15.68 1.22
N LEU A 3 5.59 -16.03 0.27
CA LEU A 3 6.40 -15.08 -0.49
C LEU A 3 5.55 -14.10 -1.29
N ILE A 4 4.49 -14.54 -1.99
CA ILE A 4 3.57 -13.66 -2.74
C ILE A 4 2.91 -12.62 -1.82
N ALA A 5 2.47 -13.06 -0.63
CA ALA A 5 1.93 -12.19 0.40
C ALA A 5 2.96 -11.17 0.93
N LEU A 6 4.22 -11.56 1.07
CA LEU A 6 5.32 -10.62 1.42
C LEU A 6 5.64 -9.66 0.27
N GLY A 7 5.67 -10.15 -0.96
CA GLY A 7 5.99 -9.37 -2.16
C GLY A 7 4.98 -8.26 -2.44
N GLY A 8 3.69 -8.49 -2.19
CA GLY A 8 2.66 -7.46 -2.37
C GLY A 8 2.69 -6.33 -1.34
N ALA A 9 3.34 -6.54 -0.20
CA ALA A 9 3.48 -5.52 0.84
C ALA A 9 4.70 -4.61 0.64
N ILE A 10 5.79 -5.15 0.10
CA ILE A 10 7.05 -4.42 -0.08
C ILE A 10 7.03 -3.73 -1.45
N GLY A 11 6.89 -2.40 -1.44
CA GLY A 11 6.76 -1.59 -2.65
C GLY A 11 7.48 -0.24 -2.56
N THR A 12 7.10 0.69 -3.45
CA THR A 12 7.75 2.01 -3.58
C THR A 12 7.67 2.86 -2.33
N GLY A 13 6.70 2.63 -1.44
CA GLY A 13 6.63 3.36 -0.17
C GLY A 13 7.86 3.15 0.70
N LEU A 14 8.38 1.91 0.81
CA LEU A 14 9.63 1.67 1.53
C LEU A 14 10.83 2.21 0.75
N PHE A 15 10.90 1.95 -0.55
CA PHE A 15 12.12 2.20 -1.32
C PHE A 15 12.31 3.64 -1.75
N LEU A 16 11.27 4.34 -2.19
CA LEU A 16 11.33 5.72 -2.67
C LEU A 16 10.65 6.67 -1.68
N GLY A 17 9.50 6.29 -1.12
CA GLY A 17 8.77 7.10 -0.15
C GLY A 17 9.53 7.35 1.16
N SER A 18 10.46 6.47 1.53
CA SER A 18 11.30 6.67 2.72
C SER A 18 12.30 7.82 2.58
N ALA A 19 12.65 8.25 1.36
CA ALA A 19 13.66 9.27 1.11
C ALA A 19 13.34 10.60 1.81
N SER A 20 12.15 11.14 1.54
CA SER A 20 11.67 12.37 2.17
C SER A 20 11.50 12.21 3.68
N VAL A 21 11.10 11.02 4.14
CA VAL A 21 10.95 10.71 5.57
C VAL A 21 12.29 10.72 6.29
N ILE A 22 13.33 10.13 5.69
CA ILE A 22 14.68 10.12 6.28
C ILE A 22 15.19 11.56 6.43
N GLN A 23 14.97 12.44 5.45
CA GLN A 23 15.39 13.84 5.54
C GLN A 23 14.69 14.61 6.67
N SER A 24 13.41 14.31 6.92
CA SER A 24 12.58 15.09 7.84
C SER A 24 12.46 14.49 9.25
N ALA A 25 12.58 13.17 9.38
CA ALA A 25 12.50 12.46 10.66
C ALA A 25 13.86 11.91 11.13
N GLY A 26 14.85 11.87 10.24
CA GLY A 26 16.15 11.25 10.53
C GLY A 26 16.01 9.77 10.90
N PRO A 27 16.85 9.27 11.83
CA PRO A 27 16.78 7.90 12.35
C PRO A 27 15.43 7.54 12.99
N GLY A 28 14.67 8.55 13.44
CA GLY A 28 13.32 8.42 13.98
C GLY A 28 12.34 7.69 13.05
N ILE A 29 12.61 7.66 11.74
CA ILE A 29 11.85 6.87 10.77
C ILE A 29 11.65 5.41 11.21
N ILE A 30 12.65 4.82 11.86
CA ILE A 30 12.62 3.43 12.36
C ILE A 30 11.47 3.26 13.37
N LEU A 31 11.34 4.21 14.30
CA LEU A 31 10.25 4.24 15.27
C LEU A 31 8.90 4.50 14.59
N GLY A 32 8.87 5.40 13.61
CA GLY A 32 7.65 5.72 12.86
C GLY A 32 7.08 4.51 12.12
N TYR A 33 7.93 3.75 11.43
CA TYR A 33 7.55 2.50 10.77
C TYR A 33 7.10 1.43 11.78
N ALA A 34 7.72 1.35 12.96
CA ALA A 34 7.27 0.44 14.01
C ALA A 34 5.86 0.81 14.54
N ILE A 35 5.60 2.10 14.77
CA ILE A 35 4.29 2.60 15.23
C ILE A 35 3.22 2.40 14.15
N ALA A 36 3.44 2.89 12.93
CA ALA A 36 2.50 2.74 11.82
C ALA A 36 2.23 1.26 11.52
N GLY A 37 3.28 0.44 11.58
CA GLY A 37 3.22 -0.99 11.42
C GLY A 37 2.41 -1.71 12.48
N PHE A 38 2.51 -1.27 13.74
CA PHE A 38 1.67 -1.78 14.83
C PHE A 38 0.19 -1.43 14.63
N ILE A 39 -0.12 -0.21 14.19
CA ILE A 39 -1.51 0.17 13.86
C ILE A 39 -2.04 -0.64 12.69
N ALA A 40 -1.25 -0.80 11.62
CA ALA A 40 -1.60 -1.65 10.49
C ALA A 40 -1.87 -3.09 10.94
N PHE A 41 -1.04 -3.62 11.85
CA PHE A 41 -1.26 -4.93 12.45
C PHE A 41 -2.60 -5.05 13.19
N LEU A 42 -2.98 -4.04 13.99
CA LEU A 42 -4.29 -4.03 14.67
C LEU A 42 -5.46 -4.05 13.67
N ILE A 43 -5.37 -3.28 12.59
CA ILE A 43 -6.40 -3.24 11.54
C ILE A 43 -6.50 -4.57 10.80
N MET A 44 -5.37 -5.17 10.44
CA MET A 44 -5.36 -6.50 9.81
C MET A 44 -5.89 -7.58 10.74
N ARG A 45 -5.67 -7.45 12.06
CA ARG A 45 -6.25 -8.36 13.06
C ARG A 45 -7.77 -8.20 13.13
N GLN A 46 -8.30 -6.97 13.09
CA GLN A 46 -9.76 -6.70 13.02
C GLN A 46 -10.38 -7.31 11.75
N LEU A 47 -9.72 -7.12 10.61
CA LEU A 47 -10.15 -7.74 9.35
C LEU A 47 -10.06 -9.27 9.40
N GLY A 48 -9.01 -9.79 10.04
CA GLY A 48 -8.79 -11.22 10.26
C GLY A 48 -9.91 -11.88 11.02
N GLU A 49 -10.37 -11.25 12.10
CA GLU A 49 -11.49 -11.74 12.89
C GLU A 49 -12.75 -11.90 12.02
N MET A 50 -13.08 -10.89 11.21
CA MET A 50 -14.26 -10.92 10.34
C MET A 50 -14.16 -12.03 9.27
N VAL A 51 -13.02 -12.12 8.60
CA VAL A 51 -12.81 -13.07 7.48
C VAL A 51 -12.77 -14.52 7.96
N VAL A 52 -12.21 -14.78 9.14
CA VAL A 52 -12.12 -16.13 9.70
C VAL A 52 -13.49 -16.68 10.09
N GLU A 53 -14.32 -15.84 10.71
CA GLU A 53 -15.66 -16.22 11.16
C GLU A 53 -16.67 -16.28 10.01
N GLU A 54 -16.50 -15.44 9.00
CA GLU A 54 -17.35 -15.42 7.80
C GLU A 54 -16.48 -15.43 6.54
N PRO A 55 -16.03 -16.61 6.09
CA PRO A 55 -15.25 -16.76 4.88
C PRO A 55 -16.08 -16.45 3.64
N VAL A 56 -16.10 -15.18 3.25
CA VAL A 56 -16.72 -14.73 2.00
C VAL A 56 -15.66 -14.52 0.92
N ALA A 57 -16.03 -14.80 -0.33
CA ALA A 57 -15.14 -14.57 -1.47
C ALA A 57 -14.88 -13.07 -1.73
N GLY A 58 -15.68 -12.17 -1.12
CA GLY A 58 -15.62 -10.72 -1.31
C GLY A 58 -14.54 -9.98 -0.51
N SER A 59 -14.40 -8.68 -0.84
CA SER A 59 -13.57 -7.73 -0.09
C SER A 59 -14.23 -7.33 1.24
N PHE A 60 -13.53 -6.58 2.09
CA PHE A 60 -14.07 -6.04 3.34
C PHE A 60 -15.33 -5.17 3.16
N SER A 61 -15.55 -4.66 1.94
CA SER A 61 -16.80 -3.98 1.55
C SER A 61 -18.05 -4.85 1.77
N HIS A 62 -17.93 -6.18 1.71
CA HIS A 62 -19.01 -7.09 2.08
C HIS A 62 -19.40 -6.95 3.56
N PHE A 63 -18.41 -6.87 4.46
CA PHE A 63 -18.68 -6.69 5.90
C PHE A 63 -19.29 -5.33 6.18
N ALA A 64 -18.80 -4.26 5.52
CA ALA A 64 -19.41 -2.94 5.62
C ALA A 64 -20.88 -2.96 5.13
N TYR A 65 -21.16 -3.64 4.01
CA TYR A 65 -22.52 -3.79 3.49
C TYR A 65 -23.45 -4.52 4.48
N LYS A 66 -23.00 -5.67 5.01
CA LYS A 66 -23.81 -6.55 5.86
C LYS A 66 -24.04 -5.98 7.27
N TYR A 67 -23.03 -5.37 7.88
CA TYR A 67 -23.07 -4.96 9.29
C TYR A 67 -23.27 -3.46 9.51
N TRP A 68 -22.87 -2.62 8.57
CA TRP A 68 -23.04 -1.17 8.70
C TRP A 68 -24.21 -0.66 7.85
N GLY A 69 -24.31 -1.10 6.59
CA GLY A 69 -25.45 -0.81 5.72
C GLY A 69 -25.06 -0.61 4.26
N GLY A 70 -26.09 -0.39 3.42
CA GLY A 70 -25.93 -0.35 1.97
C GLY A 70 -24.98 0.73 1.46
N PHE A 71 -25.04 1.93 2.01
CA PHE A 71 -24.13 3.03 1.66
C PHE A 71 -22.68 2.72 2.06
N ALA A 72 -22.46 2.22 3.28
CA ALA A 72 -21.13 1.89 3.76
C ALA A 72 -20.44 0.82 2.90
N GLY A 73 -21.18 -0.20 2.47
CA GLY A 73 -20.69 -1.20 1.52
C GLY A 73 -20.35 -0.62 0.14
N PHE A 74 -21.22 0.25 -0.40
CA PHE A 74 -20.99 0.92 -1.68
C PHE A 74 -19.76 1.83 -1.63
N ALA A 75 -19.68 2.72 -0.62
CA ALA A 75 -18.59 3.66 -0.43
C ALA A 75 -17.26 2.95 -0.20
N SER A 76 -17.24 1.90 0.64
CA SER A 76 -16.07 1.05 0.85
C SER A 76 -15.57 0.39 -0.43
N GLY A 77 -16.48 -0.14 -1.24
CA GLY A 77 -16.14 -0.77 -2.50
C GLY A 77 -15.47 0.17 -3.49
N TRP A 78 -16.09 1.33 -3.74
CA TRP A 78 -15.59 2.33 -4.68
C TRP A 78 -14.32 3.02 -4.17
N ASN A 79 -14.25 3.35 -2.88
CA ASN A 79 -13.04 3.92 -2.29
C ASN A 79 -11.86 2.94 -2.39
N TYR A 80 -12.11 1.65 -2.20
CA TYR A 80 -11.05 0.65 -2.33
C TYR A 80 -10.56 0.51 -3.78
N TRP A 81 -11.45 0.61 -4.77
CA TRP A 81 -11.06 0.65 -6.18
C TRP A 81 -10.22 1.89 -6.51
N VAL A 82 -10.66 3.09 -6.08
CA VAL A 82 -9.90 4.33 -6.27
C VAL A 82 -8.54 4.27 -5.58
N LEU A 83 -8.46 3.73 -4.37
CA LEU A 83 -7.20 3.55 -3.65
C LEU A 83 -6.16 2.81 -4.52
N TYR A 84 -6.53 1.66 -5.10
CA TYR A 84 -5.59 0.89 -5.93
C TYR A 84 -5.32 1.53 -7.28
N VAL A 85 -6.27 2.27 -7.86
CA VAL A 85 -5.98 3.10 -9.03
C VAL A 85 -4.91 4.13 -8.69
N LEU A 86 -5.02 4.83 -7.55
CA LEU A 86 -4.04 5.82 -7.12
C LEU A 86 -2.68 5.19 -6.79
N VAL A 87 -2.66 4.03 -6.12
CA VAL A 87 -1.43 3.26 -5.89
C VAL A 87 -0.78 2.90 -7.22
N ALA A 88 -1.55 2.38 -8.18
CA ALA A 88 -1.05 2.08 -9.51
C ALA A 88 -0.42 3.30 -10.21
N MET A 89 -1.02 4.49 -10.07
CA MET A 89 -0.43 5.73 -10.59
C MET A 89 0.89 6.08 -9.89
N ALA A 90 0.94 5.97 -8.56
CA ALA A 90 2.15 6.26 -7.78
C ALA A 90 3.30 5.31 -8.14
N GLU A 91 3.00 4.02 -8.33
CA GLU A 91 3.98 3.01 -8.75
C GLU A 91 4.54 3.29 -10.15
N LEU A 92 3.68 3.66 -11.12
CA LEU A 92 4.13 4.07 -12.46
C LEU A 92 5.00 5.33 -12.44
N THR A 93 4.70 6.27 -11.56
CA THR A 93 5.52 7.48 -11.36
C THR A 93 6.90 7.12 -10.81
N ALA A 94 6.95 6.21 -9.83
CA ALA A 94 8.21 5.73 -9.25
C ALA A 94 9.07 4.97 -10.27
N VAL A 95 8.46 4.17 -11.15
CA VAL A 95 9.15 3.54 -12.29
C VAL A 95 9.88 4.58 -13.14
N GLY A 96 9.27 5.75 -13.38
CA GLY A 96 9.92 6.87 -14.05
C GLY A 96 11.21 7.32 -13.36
N LYS A 97 11.16 7.52 -12.03
CA LYS A 97 12.35 7.90 -11.23
C LYS A 97 13.44 6.82 -11.23
N TYR A 98 13.07 5.54 -11.20
CA TYR A 98 14.06 4.45 -11.26
C TYR A 98 14.73 4.32 -12.63
N ILE A 99 14.03 4.64 -13.72
CA ILE A 99 14.65 4.69 -15.05
C ILE A 99 15.61 5.89 -15.16
N GLN A 100 15.25 7.02 -14.57
CA GLN A 100 16.12 8.21 -14.53
C GLN A 100 17.43 8.00 -13.77
N PHE A 101 17.50 7.02 -12.87
CA PHE A 101 18.78 6.62 -12.26
C PHE A 101 19.82 6.19 -13.30
N TRP A 102 19.40 5.52 -14.38
CA TRP A 102 20.29 5.11 -15.48
C TRP A 102 20.35 6.13 -16.61
N TRP A 103 19.19 6.69 -16.95
CA TRP A 103 19.01 7.61 -18.08
C TRP A 103 18.24 8.85 -17.63
N PRO A 104 18.91 9.81 -16.97
CA PRO A 104 18.29 11.04 -16.44
C PRO A 104 17.57 11.87 -17.52
N GLU A 105 18.01 11.76 -18.77
CA GLU A 105 17.46 12.44 -19.93
C GLU A 105 16.06 11.95 -20.34
N ILE A 106 15.65 10.75 -19.91
CA ILE A 106 14.33 10.20 -20.21
C ILE A 106 13.29 10.84 -19.28
N PRO A 107 12.29 11.55 -19.79
CA PRO A 107 11.23 12.12 -18.96
C PRO A 107 10.42 11.02 -18.28
N THR A 108 10.03 11.24 -17.02
CA THR A 108 9.27 10.26 -16.21
C THR A 108 7.98 9.79 -16.87
N TRP A 109 7.28 10.68 -17.60
CA TRP A 109 6.02 10.36 -18.29
C TRP A 109 6.22 9.34 -19.43
N VAL A 110 7.37 9.35 -20.11
CA VAL A 110 7.66 8.41 -21.21
C VAL A 110 7.80 7.01 -20.63
N SER A 111 8.62 6.86 -19.60
CA SER A 111 8.80 5.61 -18.87
C SER A 111 7.47 5.10 -18.30
N ALA A 112 6.70 5.98 -17.65
CA ALA A 112 5.38 5.64 -17.13
C ALA A 112 4.43 5.14 -18.23
N ALA A 113 4.40 5.80 -19.40
CA ALA A 113 3.55 5.41 -20.53
C ALA A 113 3.95 4.04 -21.12
N VAL A 114 5.25 3.80 -21.31
CA VAL A 114 5.77 2.54 -21.86
C VAL A 114 5.39 1.37 -20.95
N PHE A 115 5.68 1.48 -19.65
CA PHE A 115 5.36 0.41 -18.70
C PHE A 115 3.85 0.26 -18.45
N PHE A 116 3.09 1.36 -18.50
CA PHE A 116 1.63 1.33 -18.49
C PHE A 116 1.08 0.47 -19.64
N ILE A 117 1.51 0.72 -20.88
CA ILE A 117 1.07 -0.04 -22.06
C ILE A 117 1.48 -1.50 -21.93
N ALA A 118 2.74 -1.77 -21.59
CA ALA A 118 3.29 -3.12 -21.50
C ALA A 118 2.53 -4.00 -20.49
N ILE A 119 2.31 -3.52 -19.27
CA ILE A 119 1.65 -4.29 -18.21
C ILE A 119 0.16 -4.47 -18.49
N ASN A 120 -0.54 -3.46 -19.02
CA ASN A 120 -1.94 -3.64 -19.40
C ASN A 120 -2.09 -4.63 -20.55
N ALA A 121 -1.20 -4.59 -21.55
CA ALA A 121 -1.20 -5.56 -22.64
C ALA A 121 -1.04 -7.00 -22.14
N ILE A 122 -0.11 -7.23 -21.20
CA ILE A 122 0.10 -8.53 -20.54
C ILE A 122 -1.16 -8.99 -19.79
N ASN A 123 -1.78 -8.09 -19.02
CA ASN A 123 -2.99 -8.40 -18.25
C ASN A 123 -4.21 -8.72 -19.14
N LEU A 124 -4.27 -8.16 -20.35
CA LEU A 124 -5.32 -8.46 -21.34
C LEU A 124 -5.09 -9.80 -22.06
N THR A 125 -3.86 -10.31 -22.13
CA THR A 125 -3.55 -11.52 -22.90
C THR A 125 -3.66 -12.80 -22.10
N ASN A 126 -3.12 -12.86 -20.87
CA ASN A 126 -3.07 -14.12 -20.12
C ASN A 126 -3.07 -13.95 -18.59
N VAL A 127 -4.22 -14.22 -17.96
CA VAL A 127 -4.39 -14.15 -16.49
C VAL A 127 -3.60 -15.24 -15.75
N LYS A 128 -3.20 -16.33 -16.42
CA LYS A 128 -2.39 -17.38 -15.78
C LYS A 128 -0.94 -16.94 -15.58
N VAL A 129 -0.42 -16.08 -16.45
CA VAL A 129 0.96 -15.54 -16.37
C VAL A 129 1.11 -14.62 -15.15
N PHE A 130 0.02 -13.99 -14.69
CA PHE A 130 0.03 -13.17 -13.47
C PHE A 130 0.57 -13.92 -12.24
N GLY A 131 0.06 -15.14 -11.99
CA GLY A 131 0.42 -15.89 -10.79
C GLY A 131 1.88 -16.35 -10.77
N GLU A 132 2.42 -16.69 -11.94
CA GLU A 132 3.82 -17.08 -12.11
C GLU A 132 4.76 -15.87 -12.00
N MET A 133 4.45 -14.76 -12.69
CA MET A 133 5.24 -13.52 -12.59
C MET A 133 5.30 -13.01 -11.15
N GLU A 134 4.16 -12.98 -10.46
CA GLU A 134 4.11 -12.46 -9.10
C GLU A 134 4.87 -13.35 -8.11
N PHE A 135 4.93 -14.67 -8.36
CA PHE A 135 5.78 -15.57 -7.58
C PHE A 135 7.26 -15.23 -7.73
N TRP A 136 7.73 -15.00 -8.96
CA TRP A 136 9.12 -14.63 -9.23
C TRP A 136 9.46 -13.23 -8.70
N PHE A 137 8.61 -12.23 -8.95
CA PHE A 137 8.80 -10.88 -8.42
C PHE A 137 8.84 -10.82 -6.90
N ALA A 138 8.01 -11.63 -6.23
CA ALA A 138 8.06 -11.74 -4.78
C ALA A 138 9.36 -12.34 -4.25
N ILE A 139 9.92 -13.34 -4.94
CA ILE A 139 11.22 -13.93 -4.58
C ILE A 139 12.32 -12.88 -4.71
N ILE A 140 12.39 -12.19 -5.85
CA ILE A 140 13.41 -11.15 -6.10
C ILE A 140 13.40 -10.10 -4.98
N LYS A 141 12.21 -9.59 -4.62
CA LYS A 141 12.03 -8.60 -3.55
C LYS A 141 12.56 -9.09 -2.20
N VAL A 142 12.12 -10.27 -1.77
CA VAL A 142 12.48 -10.80 -0.45
C VAL A 142 13.98 -11.12 -0.38
N VAL A 143 14.53 -11.76 -1.42
CA VAL A 143 15.95 -12.08 -1.49
C VAL A 143 16.79 -10.81 -1.47
N ALA A 144 16.40 -9.78 -2.23
CA ALA A 144 17.15 -8.53 -2.26
C ALA A 144 17.15 -7.80 -0.92
N VAL A 145 16.01 -7.71 -0.22
CA VAL A 145 15.96 -7.07 1.11
C VAL A 145 16.79 -7.85 2.13
N VAL A 146 16.73 -9.19 2.11
CA VAL A 146 17.55 -10.04 2.99
C VAL A 146 19.04 -9.87 2.67
N ALA A 147 19.41 -9.96 1.39
CA ALA A 147 20.78 -9.79 0.94
C ALA A 147 21.33 -8.41 1.34
N MET A 148 20.54 -7.36 1.18
CA MET A 148 20.91 -6.01 1.58
C MET A 148 21.13 -5.88 3.09
N ILE A 149 20.25 -6.46 3.92
CA ILE A 149 20.42 -6.45 5.38
C ILE A 149 21.70 -7.20 5.78
N LEU A 150 21.94 -8.38 5.20
CA LEU A 150 23.12 -9.20 5.51
C LEU A 150 24.41 -8.54 5.02
N PHE A 151 24.43 -8.04 3.79
CA PHE A 151 25.59 -7.39 3.20
C PHE A 151 25.89 -6.05 3.89
N GLY A 152 24.87 -5.23 4.16
CA GLY A 152 25.03 -4.01 4.92
C GLY A 152 25.50 -4.26 6.35
N GLY A 153 24.98 -5.30 7.01
CA GLY A 153 25.49 -5.76 8.30
C GLY A 153 26.96 -6.18 8.23
N TRP A 154 27.34 -6.96 7.21
CA TRP A 154 28.72 -7.34 6.98
C TRP A 154 29.63 -6.13 6.77
N LEU A 155 29.23 -5.11 6.00
CA LEU A 155 30.00 -3.88 5.82
C LEU A 155 30.22 -3.13 7.14
N LEU A 156 29.21 -3.09 8.02
CA LEU A 156 29.30 -2.46 9.35
C LEU A 156 30.27 -3.17 10.29
N PHE A 157 30.27 -4.51 10.31
CA PHE A 157 31.07 -5.29 11.26
C PHE A 157 32.46 -5.67 10.74
N SER A 158 32.65 -5.74 9.41
CA SER A 158 33.94 -6.08 8.81
C SER A 158 34.90 -4.90 8.66
N GLY A 159 34.41 -3.66 8.81
CA GLY A 159 35.19 -2.45 8.55
C GLY A 159 35.35 -2.08 7.07
N ASN A 160 34.78 -2.89 6.16
CA ASN A 160 34.85 -2.63 4.71
C ASN A 160 33.85 -1.57 4.22
N GLY A 161 32.92 -1.10 5.06
CA GLY A 161 31.98 -0.02 4.72
C GLY A 161 32.60 1.38 4.70
N GLY A 162 33.89 1.50 5.02
CA GLY A 162 34.59 2.79 5.14
C GLY A 162 34.29 3.54 6.45
N PRO A 163 34.97 4.67 6.70
CA PRO A 163 34.92 5.37 7.99
C PRO A 163 33.53 5.91 8.36
N GLN A 164 32.70 6.14 7.35
CA GLN A 164 31.34 6.64 7.49
C GLN A 164 30.32 5.56 7.84
N ALA A 165 30.62 4.28 7.65
CA ALA A 165 29.72 3.19 8.00
C ALA A 165 29.84 2.86 9.50
N THR A 166 28.91 3.34 10.31
CA THR A 166 28.91 3.12 11.75
C THR A 166 27.49 3.15 12.31
N VAL A 167 27.19 2.24 13.25
CA VAL A 167 25.90 2.23 13.97
C VAL A 167 25.64 3.58 14.66
N ARG A 168 26.70 4.33 14.98
CA ARG A 168 26.58 5.66 15.57
C ARG A 168 25.89 6.69 14.69
N ASN A 169 25.79 6.47 13.38
CA ASN A 169 25.02 7.34 12.49
C ASN A 169 23.54 7.46 12.88
N LEU A 170 23.01 6.51 13.66
CA LEU A 170 21.67 6.56 14.22
C LEU A 170 21.49 7.63 15.32
N TRP A 171 22.57 8.21 15.85
CA TRP A 171 22.47 9.23 16.91
C TRP A 171 23.53 10.34 16.87
N ASP A 172 24.63 10.20 16.13
CA ASP A 172 25.70 11.20 16.09
C ASP A 172 25.29 12.48 15.32
N GLN A 173 24.34 12.39 14.41
CA GLN A 173 23.87 13.50 13.56
C GLN A 173 22.63 14.17 14.14
N GLY A 174 22.73 14.68 15.37
CA GLY A 174 21.64 15.37 16.07
C GLY A 174 20.74 14.47 16.93
N GLY A 175 21.17 13.25 17.25
CA GLY A 175 20.40 12.28 18.03
C GLY A 175 19.49 11.40 17.17
N PHE A 176 18.75 10.51 17.82
CA PHE A 176 17.81 9.61 17.15
C PHE A 176 16.58 10.36 16.57
N LEU A 177 16.21 11.48 17.19
CA LEU A 177 15.12 12.36 16.76
C LEU A 177 15.69 13.77 16.51
N PRO A 178 16.44 13.99 15.41
CA PRO A 178 17.13 15.25 15.15
C PRO A 178 16.18 16.44 15.02
N HIS A 179 14.96 16.20 14.52
CA HIS A 179 13.88 17.20 14.39
C HIS A 179 12.82 17.05 15.49
N GLY A 180 13.17 16.39 16.59
CA GLY A 180 12.27 16.08 17.70
C GLY A 180 11.11 15.15 17.33
N PHE A 181 10.16 15.01 18.25
CA PHE A 181 8.96 14.19 18.02
C PHE A 181 8.06 14.77 16.94
N THR A 182 8.05 16.10 16.77
CA THR A 182 7.29 16.78 15.73
C THR A 182 7.71 16.32 14.33
N GLY A 183 9.02 16.23 14.04
CA GLY A 183 9.50 15.73 12.74
C GLY A 183 9.01 14.31 12.45
N LEU A 184 9.02 13.42 13.45
CA LEU A 184 8.48 12.07 13.33
C LEU A 184 6.97 12.06 13.04
N VAL A 185 6.21 12.84 13.81
CA VAL A 185 4.74 12.92 13.70
C VAL A 185 4.34 13.46 12.33
N MET A 186 5.01 14.52 11.84
CA MET A 186 4.69 15.14 10.55
C MET A 186 4.89 14.18 9.36
N MET A 187 5.81 13.22 9.48
CA MET A 187 6.06 12.23 8.43
C MET A 187 5.21 10.96 8.55
N MET A 188 4.38 10.84 9.59
CA MET A 188 3.54 9.65 9.80
C MET A 188 2.61 9.36 8.61
N ALA A 189 2.11 10.42 7.95
CA ALA A 189 1.28 10.29 6.75
C ALA A 189 2.04 9.62 5.59
N ILE A 190 3.30 10.02 5.35
CA ILE A 190 4.13 9.41 4.30
C ILE A 190 4.54 7.98 4.68
N ILE A 191 4.84 7.74 5.96
CA ILE A 191 5.10 6.38 6.44
C ILE A 191 3.91 5.46 6.16
N MET A 192 2.67 5.94 6.38
CA MET A 192 1.45 5.16 6.10
C MET A 192 1.33 4.71 4.64
N PHE A 193 1.83 5.48 3.68
CA PHE A 193 1.86 5.06 2.27
C PHE A 193 2.59 3.71 2.09
N SER A 194 3.65 3.47 2.87
CA SER A 194 4.43 2.21 2.82
C SER A 194 3.67 0.98 3.29
N PHE A 195 2.53 1.17 3.94
CA PHE A 195 1.66 0.12 4.45
C PHE A 195 0.40 -0.05 3.59
N GLY A 196 0.23 0.74 2.54
CA GLY A 196 -0.84 0.56 1.57
C GLY A 196 -0.73 -0.79 0.84
N GLY A 197 -1.84 -1.52 0.72
CA GLY A 197 -1.87 -2.83 0.06
C GLY A 197 -1.72 -4.03 1.01
N LEU A 198 -1.43 -3.79 2.29
CA LEU A 198 -1.42 -4.84 3.32
C LEU A 198 -2.77 -5.56 3.46
N GLU A 199 -3.88 -4.91 3.11
CA GLU A 199 -5.22 -5.49 3.19
C GLU A 199 -5.33 -6.76 2.34
N LEU A 200 -4.75 -6.73 1.14
CA LEU A 200 -4.82 -7.85 0.21
C LEU A 200 -3.99 -9.03 0.69
N VAL A 201 -2.82 -8.72 1.22
CA VAL A 201 -1.90 -9.66 1.87
C VAL A 201 -2.59 -10.31 3.07
N GLY A 202 -3.25 -9.48 3.89
CA GLY A 202 -4.05 -9.91 5.02
C GLY A 202 -5.14 -10.90 4.62
N ILE A 203 -6.05 -10.51 3.72
CA ILE A 203 -7.18 -11.34 3.27
C ILE A 203 -6.69 -12.66 2.67
N THR A 204 -5.64 -12.63 1.84
CA THR A 204 -5.11 -13.84 1.18
C THR A 204 -4.49 -14.81 2.18
N ALA A 205 -3.75 -14.30 3.16
CA ALA A 205 -3.18 -15.12 4.23
C ALA A 205 -4.29 -15.78 5.07
N LEU A 206 -5.37 -15.05 5.37
CA LEU A 206 -6.50 -15.54 6.17
C LEU A 206 -7.28 -16.65 5.48
N LYS A 207 -7.55 -16.52 4.17
CA LYS A 207 -8.23 -17.57 3.38
C LYS A 207 -7.51 -18.93 3.43
N ARG A 208 -6.18 -18.94 3.61
CA ARG A 208 -5.39 -20.19 3.76
C ARG A 208 -5.49 -20.81 5.15
N ILE A 209 -5.48 -19.99 6.20
CA ILE A 209 -5.64 -20.46 7.58
C ILE A 209 -6.96 -21.24 7.72
N ILE A 210 -8.03 -20.73 7.07
CA ILE A 210 -9.34 -21.37 6.99
C ILE A 210 -9.27 -22.73 6.27
N ARG A 211 -8.51 -22.83 5.17
CA ARG A 211 -8.38 -24.08 4.38
C ARG A 211 -7.60 -25.18 5.11
N ASN A 212 -6.58 -24.81 5.89
CA ASN A 212 -5.64 -25.78 6.46
C ASN A 212 -5.94 -26.16 7.93
N ARG A 213 -7.00 -25.62 8.55
CA ARG A 213 -7.32 -25.78 9.99
C ARG A 213 -6.11 -25.55 10.94
N ALA A 214 -5.10 -24.79 10.49
CA ALA A 214 -3.92 -24.51 11.30
C ALA A 214 -4.31 -23.62 12.48
N SER A 215 -3.70 -23.84 13.66
CA SER A 215 -4.02 -23.11 14.88
C SER A 215 -3.95 -21.61 14.63
N GLN A 216 -5.09 -20.95 14.84
CA GLN A 216 -5.38 -19.60 14.37
C GLN A 216 -4.71 -18.52 15.24
N SER A 217 -3.56 -18.77 15.85
CA SER A 217 -3.02 -17.84 16.84
C SER A 217 -2.24 -16.68 16.19
N HIS A 218 -1.53 -16.91 15.09
CA HIS A 218 -0.52 -15.97 14.61
C HIS A 218 -0.69 -15.61 13.13
N GLN A 219 -0.59 -14.31 12.81
CA GLN A 219 -0.45 -13.80 11.44
C GLN A 219 1.04 -13.48 11.18
N PRO A 220 1.89 -14.48 10.91
CA PRO A 220 3.35 -14.31 10.87
C PRO A 220 3.82 -13.38 9.75
N VAL A 221 2.98 -13.10 8.76
CA VAL A 221 3.34 -12.29 7.60
C VAL A 221 3.62 -10.83 7.98
N ILE A 222 2.80 -10.23 8.84
CA ILE A 222 2.94 -8.81 9.20
C ILE A 222 4.20 -8.57 10.02
N TYR A 223 4.47 -9.41 11.02
CA TYR A 223 5.70 -9.31 11.83
C TYR A 223 6.96 -9.40 10.96
N ARG A 224 6.97 -10.29 9.95
CA ARG A 224 8.10 -10.41 9.02
C ARG A 224 8.28 -9.15 8.18
N ILE A 225 7.20 -8.55 7.68
CA ILE A 225 7.25 -7.28 6.94
C ILE A 225 7.82 -6.17 7.82
N LEU A 226 7.39 -6.08 9.08
CA LEU A 226 7.94 -5.10 10.03
C LEU A 226 9.42 -5.30 10.29
N ILE A 227 9.86 -6.55 10.50
CA ILE A 227 11.28 -6.87 10.66
C ILE A 227 12.07 -6.45 9.42
N PHE A 228 11.55 -6.68 8.21
CA PHE A 228 12.20 -6.24 6.99
C PHE A 228 12.27 -4.72 6.88
N TYR A 229 11.19 -4.01 7.17
CA TYR A 229 11.14 -2.54 7.09
C TYR A 229 12.07 -1.89 8.12
N VAL A 230 11.92 -2.26 9.39
CA VAL A 230 12.72 -1.72 10.49
C VAL A 230 14.18 -2.13 10.36
N GLY A 231 14.45 -3.40 10.06
CA GLY A 231 15.80 -3.93 9.92
C GLY A 231 16.56 -3.33 8.73
N SER A 232 15.91 -3.19 7.57
CA SER A 232 16.53 -2.55 6.40
C SER A 232 16.89 -1.09 6.67
N LEU A 233 15.96 -0.31 7.24
CA LEU A 233 16.21 1.10 7.57
C LEU A 233 17.30 1.25 8.64
N ALA A 234 17.33 0.40 9.65
CA ALA A 234 18.36 0.44 10.69
C ALA A 234 19.76 0.19 10.12
N VAL A 235 19.91 -0.79 9.22
CA VAL A 235 21.19 -1.07 8.54
C VAL A 235 21.57 0.08 7.63
N LEU A 236 20.66 0.56 6.79
CA LEU A 236 20.92 1.65 5.83
C LEU A 236 21.35 2.95 6.53
N LEU A 237 20.64 3.36 7.58
CA LEU A 237 20.99 4.58 8.32
C LEU A 237 22.21 4.41 9.22
N SER A 238 22.66 3.18 9.47
CA SER A 238 23.97 2.91 10.05
C SER A 238 25.09 3.01 9.00
N LEU A 239 24.82 2.68 7.75
CA LEU A 239 25.82 2.73 6.67
C LEU A 239 26.12 4.16 6.21
N LEU A 240 25.09 5.01 6.12
CA LEU A 240 25.23 6.39 5.67
C LEU A 240 24.44 7.34 6.58
N PRO A 241 25.03 8.47 6.99
CA PRO A 241 24.31 9.54 7.67
C PRO A 241 23.03 9.96 6.94
N TRP A 242 21.93 10.10 7.70
CA TRP A 242 20.63 10.50 7.16
C TRP A 242 20.66 11.85 6.42
N THR A 243 21.61 12.73 6.78
CA THR A 243 21.80 14.05 6.17
C THR A 243 22.28 14.01 4.72
N ARG A 244 22.82 12.87 4.25
CA ARG A 244 23.26 12.68 2.85
C ARG A 244 22.18 12.08 1.96
N VAL A 245 21.03 11.67 2.51
CA VAL A 245 19.95 11.08 1.72
C VAL A 245 19.22 12.17 0.94
N THR A 246 19.06 11.99 -0.37
CA THR A 246 18.30 12.89 -1.26
C THR A 246 16.88 12.39 -1.47
N ALA A 247 15.93 13.28 -1.74
CA ALA A 247 14.50 12.94 -1.84
C ALA A 247 14.11 12.25 -3.17
N ASP A 248 14.91 12.41 -4.22
CA ASP A 248 14.54 12.02 -5.58
C ASP A 248 15.00 10.62 -5.99
N THR A 249 15.94 10.04 -5.24
CA THR A 249 16.45 8.69 -5.50
C THR A 249 16.08 7.77 -4.35
N SER A 250 15.92 6.48 -4.63
CA SER A 250 15.72 5.49 -3.58
C SER A 250 16.91 5.50 -2.61
N PRO A 251 16.72 5.65 -1.28
CA PRO A 251 17.81 5.61 -0.31
C PRO A 251 18.53 4.27 -0.33
N PHE A 252 17.82 3.20 -0.69
CA PHE A 252 18.36 1.85 -0.82
C PHE A 252 19.38 1.76 -1.96
N VAL A 253 19.18 2.53 -3.03
CA VAL A 253 20.13 2.60 -4.16
C VAL A 253 21.23 3.61 -3.86
N LEU A 254 20.83 4.80 -3.39
CA LEU A 254 21.72 5.93 -3.11
C LEU A 254 22.82 5.57 -2.13
N ILE A 255 22.52 4.87 -1.05
CA ILE A 255 23.49 4.56 -0.01
C ILE A 255 24.63 3.70 -0.54
N PHE A 256 24.34 2.66 -1.33
CA PHE A 256 25.39 1.82 -1.91
C PHE A 256 26.14 2.53 -3.04
N HIS A 257 25.47 3.42 -3.78
CA HIS A 257 26.12 4.28 -4.75
C HIS A 257 27.15 5.22 -4.09
N GLU A 258 26.78 5.87 -2.98
CA GLU A 258 27.66 6.75 -2.18
C GLU A 258 28.82 5.99 -1.52
N LEU A 259 28.64 4.70 -1.21
CA LEU A 259 29.71 3.83 -0.72
C LEU A 259 30.67 3.37 -1.83
N GLY A 260 30.44 3.76 -3.09
CA GLY A 260 31.25 3.39 -4.24
C GLY A 260 30.92 2.01 -4.83
N ASP A 261 29.92 1.31 -4.31
CA ASP A 261 29.49 0.00 -4.84
C ASP A 261 28.42 0.18 -5.93
N THR A 262 28.91 0.59 -7.10
CA THR A 262 28.07 0.83 -8.29
C THR A 262 27.34 -0.44 -8.72
N PHE A 263 27.95 -1.62 -8.54
CA PHE A 263 27.30 -2.89 -8.89
C PHE A 263 26.08 -3.16 -8.01
N VAL A 264 26.22 -3.02 -6.68
CA VAL A 264 25.11 -3.21 -5.74
C VAL A 264 24.03 -2.14 -5.96
N ALA A 265 24.41 -0.88 -6.20
CA ALA A 265 23.45 0.17 -6.51
C ALA A 265 22.59 -0.17 -7.75
N ASN A 266 23.23 -0.61 -8.84
CA ASN A 266 22.52 -1.02 -10.06
C ASN A 266 21.62 -2.24 -9.82
N ALA A 267 22.12 -3.27 -9.11
CA ALA A 267 21.34 -4.45 -8.79
C ALA A 267 20.12 -4.11 -7.93
N LEU A 268 20.27 -3.24 -6.93
CA LEU A 268 19.16 -2.74 -6.12
C LEU A 268 18.19 -1.89 -6.95
N ASN A 269 18.68 -1.09 -7.90
CA ASN A 269 17.80 -0.31 -8.77
C ASN A 269 16.91 -1.21 -9.65
N VAL A 270 17.45 -2.33 -10.17
CA VAL A 270 16.66 -3.36 -10.85
C VAL A 270 15.63 -3.98 -9.91
N VAL A 271 16.01 -4.28 -8.67
CA VAL A 271 15.09 -4.84 -7.67
C VAL A 271 13.93 -3.88 -7.37
N VAL A 272 14.21 -2.60 -7.12
CA VAL A 272 13.13 -1.64 -6.79
C VAL A 272 12.24 -1.34 -7.99
N LEU A 273 12.80 -1.35 -9.21
CA LEU A 273 12.03 -1.26 -10.45
C LEU A 273 11.08 -2.46 -10.61
N THR A 274 11.60 -3.69 -10.45
CA THR A 274 10.78 -4.91 -10.52
C THR A 274 9.75 -4.98 -9.39
N ALA A 275 10.09 -4.46 -8.20
CA ALA A 275 9.16 -4.31 -7.09
C ALA A 275 7.98 -3.42 -7.46
N ALA A 276 8.24 -2.25 -8.05
CA ALA A 276 7.21 -1.30 -8.45
C ALA A 276 6.30 -1.85 -9.56
N LEU A 277 6.89 -2.48 -10.58
CA LEU A 277 6.14 -3.12 -11.66
C LEU A 277 5.26 -4.26 -11.15
N SER A 278 5.73 -5.03 -10.16
CA SER A 278 4.94 -6.07 -9.52
C SER A 278 3.76 -5.52 -8.72
N VAL A 279 3.95 -4.45 -7.94
CA VAL A 279 2.84 -3.79 -7.24
C VAL A 279 1.84 -3.21 -8.24
N TYR A 280 2.32 -2.56 -9.31
CA TYR A 280 1.46 -2.04 -10.36
C TYR A 280 0.62 -3.14 -11.03
N ASN A 281 1.25 -4.24 -11.43
CA ASN A 281 0.59 -5.41 -12.01
C ASN A 281 -0.47 -5.99 -11.06
N SER A 282 -0.14 -6.10 -9.76
CA SER A 282 -1.10 -6.50 -8.73
C SER A 282 -2.28 -5.53 -8.61
N CYS A 283 -2.06 -4.22 -8.70
CA CYS A 283 -3.14 -3.23 -8.69
C CYS A 283 -4.08 -3.38 -9.90
N VAL A 284 -3.56 -3.58 -11.11
CA VAL A 284 -4.36 -3.82 -12.32
C VAL A 284 -5.24 -5.06 -12.14
N TYR A 285 -4.65 -6.16 -11.65
CA TYR A 285 -5.39 -7.39 -11.37
C TYR A 285 -6.51 -7.17 -10.33
N CYS A 286 -6.20 -6.48 -9.23
CA CYS A 286 -7.14 -6.27 -8.13
C CYS A 286 -8.28 -5.33 -8.51
N ASN A 287 -7.97 -4.23 -9.19
CA ASN A 287 -8.96 -3.29 -9.70
C ASN A 287 -9.95 -3.97 -10.64
N SER A 288 -9.46 -4.84 -11.53
CA SER A 288 -10.34 -5.57 -12.46
C SER A 288 -11.36 -6.44 -11.72
N ARG A 289 -10.93 -7.13 -10.66
CA ARG A 289 -11.76 -8.05 -9.86
C ARG A 289 -12.67 -7.32 -8.90
N MET A 290 -12.21 -6.23 -8.30
CA MET A 290 -13.00 -5.41 -7.38
C MET A 290 -14.12 -4.70 -8.11
N LEU A 291 -13.83 -4.09 -9.26
CA LEU A 291 -14.84 -3.43 -10.08
C LEU A 291 -15.86 -4.44 -10.64
N PHE A 292 -15.40 -5.63 -11.04
CA PHE A 292 -16.27 -6.74 -11.41
C PHE A 292 -17.18 -7.20 -10.26
N GLY A 293 -16.62 -7.34 -9.05
CA GLY A 293 -17.37 -7.69 -7.84
C GLY A 293 -18.41 -6.63 -7.44
N LEU A 294 -18.10 -5.34 -7.64
CA LEU A 294 -19.07 -4.26 -7.46
C LEU A 294 -20.22 -4.38 -8.46
N ALA A 295 -19.92 -4.70 -9.72
CA ALA A 295 -20.94 -4.90 -10.74
C ALA A 295 -21.85 -6.10 -10.39
N GLN A 296 -21.30 -7.22 -9.91
CA GLN A 296 -22.07 -8.37 -9.42
C GLN A 296 -23.00 -8.05 -8.25
N GLN A 297 -22.59 -7.14 -7.37
CA GLN A 297 -23.41 -6.67 -6.25
C GLN A 297 -24.43 -5.59 -6.65
N GLY A 298 -24.53 -5.26 -7.95
CA GLY A 298 -25.35 -4.16 -8.46
C GLY A 298 -24.85 -2.77 -8.04
N ASN A 299 -23.62 -2.66 -7.53
CA ASN A 299 -22.97 -1.42 -7.11
C ASN A 299 -22.23 -0.71 -8.26
N ALA A 300 -22.18 -1.29 -9.46
CA ALA A 300 -21.59 -0.72 -10.66
C ALA A 300 -22.39 -1.12 -11.93
N PRO A 301 -22.20 -0.44 -13.08
CA PRO A 301 -22.92 -0.74 -14.32
C PRO A 301 -22.84 -2.21 -14.75
N LYS A 302 -23.96 -2.77 -15.25
CA LYS A 302 -24.03 -4.19 -15.66
C LYS A 302 -23.03 -4.59 -16.76
N ALA A 303 -22.66 -3.64 -17.62
CA ALA A 303 -21.64 -3.84 -18.66
C ALA A 303 -20.27 -4.26 -18.11
N LEU A 304 -19.99 -4.02 -16.83
CA LEU A 304 -18.75 -4.41 -16.16
C LEU A 304 -18.76 -5.87 -15.67
N MET A 305 -19.89 -6.58 -15.78
CA MET A 305 -19.99 -8.01 -15.44
C MET A 305 -19.62 -8.94 -16.60
N SER A 306 -19.33 -8.42 -17.80
CA SER A 306 -18.95 -9.26 -18.93
C SER A 306 -17.51 -9.77 -18.79
N VAL A 307 -17.30 -11.06 -19.08
CA VAL A 307 -15.97 -11.68 -19.20
C VAL A 307 -15.76 -12.21 -20.61
N ASP A 308 -14.52 -12.16 -21.11
CA ASP A 308 -14.15 -12.81 -22.38
C ASP A 308 -14.10 -14.35 -22.22
N LYS A 309 -13.96 -15.10 -23.31
CA LYS A 309 -13.85 -16.57 -23.37
C LYS A 309 -12.77 -17.16 -22.46
N ARG A 310 -11.77 -16.34 -22.10
CA ARG A 310 -10.66 -16.66 -21.19
C ARG A 310 -10.97 -16.41 -19.70
N GLY A 311 -12.18 -15.95 -19.37
CA GLY A 311 -12.58 -15.60 -18.00
C GLY A 311 -12.02 -14.25 -17.50
N VAL A 312 -11.59 -13.39 -18.42
CA VAL A 312 -10.98 -12.07 -18.12
C VAL A 312 -12.05 -10.98 -18.19
N PRO A 313 -12.22 -10.14 -17.14
CA PRO A 313 -13.16 -9.03 -17.18
C PRO A 313 -12.56 -7.83 -17.93
N VAL A 314 -12.53 -7.90 -19.26
CA VAL A 314 -11.84 -6.90 -20.12
C VAL A 314 -12.35 -5.48 -19.89
N ASN A 315 -13.67 -5.30 -19.76
CA ASN A 315 -14.26 -3.97 -19.55
C ASN A 315 -13.79 -3.31 -18.24
N THR A 316 -13.60 -4.09 -17.17
CA THR A 316 -13.13 -3.53 -15.89
C THR A 316 -11.65 -3.17 -15.93
N ILE A 317 -10.85 -3.94 -16.68
CA ILE A 317 -9.44 -3.61 -16.96
C ILE A 317 -9.38 -2.30 -17.74
N LEU A 318 -10.13 -2.17 -18.84
CA LEU A 318 -10.11 -0.97 -19.68
C LEU A 318 -10.54 0.30 -18.92
N VAL A 319 -11.64 0.23 -18.14
CA VAL A 319 -12.08 1.37 -17.34
C VAL A 319 -10.99 1.78 -16.34
N SER A 320 -10.40 0.81 -15.64
CA SER A 320 -9.31 1.11 -14.69
C SER A 320 -8.07 1.65 -15.41
N ALA A 321 -7.73 1.12 -16.58
CA ALA A 321 -6.60 1.55 -17.38
C ALA A 321 -6.78 2.99 -17.88
N VAL A 322 -7.97 3.38 -18.32
CA VAL A 322 -8.27 4.77 -18.73
C VAL A 322 -8.07 5.74 -17.57
N VAL A 323 -8.54 5.40 -16.37
CA VAL A 323 -8.31 6.25 -15.20
C VAL A 323 -6.82 6.28 -14.84
N THR A 324 -6.13 5.13 -14.83
CA THR A 324 -4.69 5.05 -14.57
C THR A 324 -3.86 5.80 -15.62
N ALA A 325 -4.30 5.89 -16.88
CA ALA A 325 -3.60 6.64 -17.93
C ALA A 325 -3.48 8.15 -17.60
N LEU A 326 -4.36 8.69 -16.74
CA LEU A 326 -4.22 10.06 -16.22
C LEU A 326 -2.88 10.27 -15.49
N CYS A 327 -2.27 9.21 -14.95
CA CYS A 327 -0.92 9.26 -14.38
C CYS A 327 0.13 9.78 -15.38
N VAL A 328 0.03 9.37 -16.64
CA VAL A 328 0.95 9.83 -17.70
C VAL A 328 0.82 11.33 -17.89
N LEU A 329 -0.41 11.85 -17.90
CA LEU A 329 -0.66 13.29 -18.00
C LEU A 329 -0.15 14.04 -16.77
N ILE A 330 -0.38 13.51 -15.56
CA ILE A 330 0.13 14.11 -14.32
C ILE A 330 1.67 14.18 -14.35
N ASN A 331 2.34 13.12 -14.80
CA ASN A 331 3.80 13.11 -14.95
C ASN A 331 4.30 14.04 -16.05
N TYR A 332 3.50 14.27 -17.09
CA TYR A 332 3.84 15.21 -18.16
C TYR A 332 3.75 16.67 -17.69
N PHE A 333 2.67 17.02 -17.00
CA PHE A 333 2.43 18.41 -16.57
C PHE A 333 3.16 18.79 -15.29
N ALA A 334 3.38 17.85 -14.37
CA ALA A 334 3.89 18.13 -13.04
C ALA A 334 4.84 17.02 -12.52
N PRO A 335 5.92 16.69 -13.25
CA PRO A 335 6.79 15.53 -12.96
C PRO A 335 7.36 15.52 -11.53
N GLU A 336 7.82 16.67 -11.04
CA GLU A 336 8.43 16.79 -9.71
C GLU A 336 7.43 16.54 -8.57
N SER A 337 6.22 17.09 -8.68
CA SER A 337 5.19 16.96 -7.65
C SER A 337 4.28 15.74 -7.82
N ALA A 338 4.33 15.05 -8.97
CA ALA A 338 3.44 13.95 -9.31
C ALA A 338 3.44 12.86 -8.22
N PHE A 339 4.63 12.41 -7.80
CA PHE A 339 4.75 11.35 -6.81
C PHE A 339 4.19 11.76 -5.45
N GLY A 340 4.53 12.96 -4.97
CA GLY A 340 4.04 13.48 -3.69
C GLY A 340 2.52 13.69 -3.67
N LEU A 341 1.95 14.22 -4.75
CA LEU A 341 0.50 14.41 -4.91
C LEU A 341 -0.24 13.06 -4.89
N LEU A 342 0.23 12.09 -5.68
CA LEU A 342 -0.36 10.77 -5.75
C LEU A 342 -0.26 10.04 -4.41
N MET A 343 0.89 10.16 -3.73
CA MET A 343 1.08 9.62 -2.40
C MET A 343 0.08 10.20 -1.39
N ALA A 344 -0.11 11.52 -1.39
CA ALA A 344 -1.09 12.18 -0.52
C ALA A 344 -2.52 11.66 -0.78
N LEU A 345 -2.91 11.54 -2.05
CA LEU A 345 -4.21 10.98 -2.43
C LEU A 345 -4.37 9.51 -2.01
N VAL A 346 -3.32 8.70 -2.16
CA VAL A 346 -3.30 7.31 -1.69
C VAL A 346 -3.51 7.24 -0.19
N VAL A 347 -2.78 8.05 0.59
CA VAL A 347 -2.92 8.06 2.06
C VAL A 347 -4.31 8.50 2.47
N SER A 348 -4.89 9.52 1.84
CA SER A 348 -6.28 9.93 2.12
C SER A 348 -7.28 8.80 1.83
N ALA A 349 -7.16 8.11 0.69
CA ALA A 349 -8.03 6.98 0.36
C ALA A 349 -7.80 5.77 1.30
N LEU A 350 -6.55 5.53 1.72
CA LEU A 350 -6.18 4.48 2.66
C LEU A 350 -6.80 4.74 4.04
N VAL A 351 -6.72 5.97 4.52
CA VAL A 351 -7.31 6.41 5.79
C VAL A 351 -8.82 6.18 5.78
N ILE A 352 -9.52 6.54 4.70
CA ILE A 352 -10.97 6.27 4.57
C ILE A 352 -11.24 4.77 4.68
N ASN A 353 -10.46 3.94 3.97
CA ASN A 353 -10.62 2.48 4.01
C ASN A 353 -10.43 1.90 5.41
N TRP A 354 -9.32 2.26 6.05
CA TRP A 354 -8.98 1.76 7.39
C TRP A 354 -9.96 2.27 8.44
N ALA A 355 -10.39 3.53 8.33
CA ALA A 355 -11.44 4.09 9.16
C ALA A 355 -12.80 3.42 8.95
N MET A 356 -13.06 2.79 7.79
CA MET A 356 -14.28 2.00 7.58
C MET A 356 -14.19 0.58 8.17
N ILE A 357 -13.00 0.00 8.25
CA ILE A 357 -12.79 -1.36 8.79
C ILE A 357 -13.13 -1.40 10.28
N SER A 358 -12.64 -0.45 11.09
CA SER A 358 -12.83 -0.49 12.54
C SER A 358 -14.31 -0.41 12.99
N PRO A 359 -15.16 0.49 12.45
CA PRO A 359 -16.60 0.52 12.76
C PRO A 359 -17.33 -0.72 12.25
N ALA A 360 -17.00 -1.21 11.05
CA ALA A 360 -17.58 -2.45 10.52
C ALA A 360 -17.25 -3.63 11.44
N HIS A 361 -16.02 -3.72 11.93
CA HIS A 361 -15.58 -4.73 12.88
C HIS A 361 -16.30 -4.63 14.24
N MET A 362 -16.46 -3.42 14.80
CA MET A 362 -17.23 -3.23 16.03
C MET A 362 -18.68 -3.71 15.89
N LYS A 363 -19.33 -3.41 14.76
CA LYS A 363 -20.69 -3.86 14.47
C LYS A 363 -20.77 -5.38 14.24
N PHE A 364 -19.80 -5.93 13.51
CA PHE A 364 -19.64 -7.37 13.33
C PHE A 364 -19.54 -8.08 14.68
N ARG A 365 -18.66 -7.62 15.56
CA ARG A 365 -18.41 -8.24 16.86
C ARG A 365 -19.63 -8.17 17.77
N ARG A 366 -20.33 -7.03 17.79
CA ARG A 366 -21.61 -6.90 18.51
C ARG A 366 -22.66 -7.89 17.99
N ALA A 367 -22.79 -8.06 16.68
CA ALA A 367 -23.73 -9.01 16.10
C ALA A 367 -23.36 -10.48 16.43
N LYS A 368 -22.07 -10.84 16.40
CA LYS A 368 -21.61 -12.19 16.78
C LYS A 368 -21.77 -12.48 18.27
N GLN A 369 -21.54 -11.49 19.14
CA GLN A 369 -21.80 -11.60 20.57
C GLN A 369 -23.29 -11.84 20.86
N GLN A 370 -24.19 -11.15 20.16
CA GLN A 370 -25.63 -11.38 20.26
C GLN A 370 -26.05 -12.78 19.80
N GLN A 371 -25.28 -13.40 18.91
CA GLN A 371 -25.46 -14.79 18.45
C GLN A 371 -24.79 -15.82 19.36
N GLY A 372 -24.11 -15.41 20.43
CA GLY A 372 -23.36 -16.31 21.31
C GLY A 372 -22.11 -16.93 20.66
N VAL A 373 -21.62 -16.37 19.56
CA VAL A 373 -20.47 -16.91 18.82
C VAL A 373 -19.17 -16.40 19.45
N VAL A 374 -18.32 -17.33 19.89
CA VAL A 374 -16.96 -17.03 20.33
C VAL A 374 -16.03 -17.00 19.12
N SER A 375 -15.35 -15.89 18.93
CA SER A 375 -14.41 -15.68 17.83
C SER A 375 -13.20 -16.61 17.95
N ARG A 376 -12.90 -17.34 16.88
CA ARG A 376 -11.74 -18.23 16.74
C ARG A 376 -10.45 -17.45 16.50
N PHE A 377 -10.56 -16.20 16.06
CA PHE A 377 -9.45 -15.29 15.81
C PHE A 377 -9.74 -13.91 16.39
N PRO A 378 -9.78 -13.75 17.73
CA PRO A 378 -10.22 -12.50 18.33
C PRO A 378 -9.23 -11.37 18.02
N ALA A 379 -9.76 -10.19 17.69
CA ALA A 379 -8.98 -8.97 17.61
C ALA A 379 -8.41 -8.60 18.98
N LEU A 380 -7.17 -8.13 18.97
CA LEU A 380 -6.45 -7.72 20.15
C LEU A 380 -7.00 -6.41 20.68
N PHE A 381 -7.05 -6.29 22.01
CA PHE A 381 -7.50 -5.10 22.72
C PHE A 381 -8.92 -4.61 22.36
N TYR A 382 -9.82 -5.49 21.90
CA TYR A 382 -11.20 -5.07 21.64
C TYR A 382 -11.90 -4.59 22.93
N PRO A 383 -12.64 -3.46 22.93
CA PRO A 383 -12.88 -2.54 21.81
C PRO A 383 -11.83 -1.42 21.65
N VAL A 384 -10.97 -1.20 22.64
CA VAL A 384 -9.95 -0.13 22.70
C VAL A 384 -9.10 -0.05 21.43
N GLY A 385 -8.66 -1.19 20.89
CA GLY A 385 -7.86 -1.24 19.66
C GLY A 385 -8.54 -0.61 18.44
N ASN A 386 -9.88 -0.67 18.34
CA ASN A 386 -10.63 -0.01 17.26
C ASN A 386 -10.57 1.51 17.40
N TRP A 387 -10.76 2.00 18.63
CA TRP A 387 -10.69 3.44 18.92
C TRP A 387 -9.28 4.00 18.73
N VAL A 388 -8.25 3.24 19.12
CA VAL A 388 -6.85 3.61 18.86
C VAL A 388 -6.59 3.73 17.35
N CYS A 389 -7.07 2.78 16.55
CA CYS A 389 -6.94 2.86 15.09
C CYS A 389 -7.67 4.08 14.51
N LEU A 390 -8.91 4.35 14.95
CA LEU A 390 -9.69 5.51 14.50
C LEU A 390 -9.04 6.83 14.91
N LEU A 391 -8.55 6.94 16.14
CA LEU A 391 -7.84 8.13 16.62
C LEU A 391 -6.57 8.37 15.80
N PHE A 392 -5.82 7.31 15.51
CA PHE A 392 -4.63 7.40 14.67
C PHE A 392 -4.97 7.83 13.24
N MET A 393 -6.06 7.33 12.64
CA MET A 393 -6.55 7.81 11.33
C MET A 393 -6.88 9.31 11.35
N VAL A 394 -7.57 9.78 12.41
CA VAL A 394 -7.88 11.21 12.57
C VAL A 394 -6.59 12.03 12.73
N ALA A 395 -5.65 11.57 13.56
CA ALA A 395 -4.37 12.23 13.74
C ALA A 395 -3.61 12.37 12.41
N VAL A 396 -3.62 11.33 11.57
CA VAL A 396 -3.00 11.37 10.24
C VAL A 396 -3.66 12.41 9.33
N LEU A 397 -4.99 12.53 9.33
CA LEU A 397 -5.67 13.58 8.57
C LEU A 397 -5.30 14.98 9.06
N VAL A 398 -5.20 15.18 10.38
CA VAL A 398 -4.75 16.46 10.96
C VAL A 398 -3.31 16.77 10.52
N ILE A 399 -2.41 15.79 10.57
CA ILE A 399 -1.04 15.95 10.08
C ILE A 399 -1.03 16.32 8.59
N MET A 400 -1.82 15.65 7.76
CA MET A 400 -1.91 15.96 6.34
C MET A 400 -2.45 17.38 6.07
N LEU A 401 -3.37 17.88 6.89
CA LEU A 401 -3.84 19.27 6.82
C LEU A 401 -2.75 20.28 7.19
N MET A 402 -1.87 19.90 8.12
CA MET A 402 -0.76 20.74 8.57
C MET A 402 0.44 20.68 7.63
N THR A 403 0.55 19.65 6.78
CA THR A 403 1.67 19.50 5.84
C THR A 403 1.39 20.18 4.50
N PRO A 404 2.21 21.17 4.09
CA PRO A 404 2.09 21.79 2.77
C PRO A 404 2.13 20.76 1.65
N GLY A 405 1.23 20.90 0.67
CA GLY A 405 1.12 19.97 -0.46
C GLY A 405 0.24 18.73 -0.22
N MET A 406 0.03 18.31 1.05
CA MET A 406 -0.88 17.20 1.38
C MET A 406 -2.29 17.65 1.77
N ALA A 407 -2.47 18.89 2.24
CA ALA A 407 -3.76 19.38 2.71
C ALA A 407 -4.88 19.27 1.65
N ILE A 408 -4.53 19.42 0.37
CA ILE A 408 -5.47 19.31 -0.75
C ILE A 408 -6.16 17.94 -0.77
N SER A 409 -5.44 16.86 -0.47
CA SER A 409 -6.02 15.53 -0.52
C SER A 409 -7.01 15.29 0.61
N VAL A 410 -6.85 15.97 1.75
CA VAL A 410 -7.82 15.94 2.85
C VAL A 410 -9.07 16.74 2.51
N TYR A 411 -8.94 17.92 1.91
CA TYR A 411 -10.10 18.70 1.45
C TYR A 411 -10.91 18.00 0.36
N LEU A 412 -10.29 17.10 -0.40
CA LEU A 412 -10.97 16.26 -1.38
C LEU A 412 -11.78 15.11 -0.74
N ILE A 413 -11.55 14.75 0.53
CA ILE A 413 -12.28 13.66 1.19
C ILE A 413 -13.79 13.93 1.27
N PRO A 414 -14.26 15.08 1.80
CA PRO A 414 -15.70 15.39 1.80
C PRO A 414 -16.30 15.41 0.39
N VAL A 415 -15.57 15.94 -0.59
CA VAL A 415 -15.99 15.97 -2.00
C VAL A 415 -16.16 14.55 -2.54
N TRP A 416 -15.19 13.67 -2.26
CA TRP A 416 -15.24 12.27 -2.66
C TRP A 416 -16.39 11.52 -2.00
N ILE A 417 -16.62 11.72 -0.69
CA ILE A 417 -17.76 11.14 0.01
C ILE A 417 -19.10 11.65 -0.57
N ALA A 418 -19.17 12.93 -0.94
CA ALA A 418 -20.36 13.49 -1.59
C ALA A 418 -20.60 12.87 -2.97
N ILE A 419 -19.54 12.68 -3.78
CA ILE A 419 -19.63 11.97 -5.07
C ILE A 419 -20.15 10.54 -4.88
N LEU A 420 -19.64 9.82 -3.88
CA LEU A 420 -20.14 8.48 -3.53
C LEU A 420 -21.60 8.52 -3.06
N GLY A 421 -21.99 9.53 -2.29
CA GLY A 421 -23.37 9.76 -1.85
C GLY A 421 -24.32 9.96 -3.03
N ILE A 422 -23.96 10.83 -3.97
CA ILE A 422 -24.73 11.09 -5.19
C ILE A 422 -24.82 9.81 -6.03
N GLY A 423 -23.71 9.10 -6.24
CA GLY A 423 -23.69 7.83 -6.97
C GLY A 423 -24.61 6.77 -6.34
N TYR A 424 -24.65 6.70 -5.01
CA TYR A 424 -25.53 5.80 -4.28
C TYR A 424 -27.02 6.16 -4.44
N LEU A 425 -27.37 7.46 -4.47
CA LEU A 425 -28.74 7.92 -4.73
C LEU A 425 -29.21 7.54 -6.15
N PHE A 426 -28.36 7.71 -7.17
CA PHE A 426 -28.67 7.26 -8.54
C PHE A 426 -28.87 5.75 -8.63
N LYS A 427 -28.06 4.98 -7.91
CA LYS A 427 -28.23 3.52 -7.79
C LYS A 427 -29.60 3.17 -7.19
N GLN A 428 -29.97 3.80 -6.06
CA GLN A 428 -31.26 3.53 -5.42
C GLN A 428 -32.44 3.86 -6.34
N LYS A 429 -32.40 5.01 -7.03
CA LYS A 429 -33.42 5.42 -8.00
C LYS A 429 -33.56 4.46 -9.17
N SER A 430 -32.44 3.96 -9.71
CA SER A 430 -32.47 2.98 -10.80
C SER A 430 -33.03 1.63 -10.34
N ALA A 431 -32.71 1.21 -9.10
CA ALA A 431 -33.21 -0.04 -8.53
C ALA A 431 -34.71 0.03 -8.18
N SER A 432 -35.23 1.20 -7.77
CA SER A 432 -36.66 1.39 -7.55
C SER A 432 -37.44 1.47 -8.86
N ALA A 433 -36.90 2.13 -9.90
CA ALA A 433 -37.51 2.16 -11.23
C ALA A 433 -37.64 0.77 -11.87
N LEU A 434 -36.61 -0.09 -11.72
CA LEU A 434 -36.63 -1.48 -12.18
C LEU A 434 -37.57 -2.40 -11.41
N LYS A 435 -38.00 -2.03 -10.19
CA LYS A 435 -39.01 -2.77 -9.41
C LYS A 435 -40.44 -2.29 -9.67
N ALA A 436 -40.59 -1.10 -10.27
CA ALA A 436 -41.88 -0.50 -10.60
C ALA A 436 -42.34 -0.86 -12.03
N GLN A 437 -41.44 -1.39 -12.85
CA GLN A 437 -41.73 -2.13 -14.09
C GLN A 437 -41.86 -3.62 -13.78
#